data_AF-A0A7L3HZA1-F1
#
_entry.id   AF-A0A7L3HZA1-F1
#
_cell.length_a   1.000
_cell.length_b   1.000
_cell.length_c   1.000
_cell.angle_alpha   90.00
_cell.angle_beta   90.00
_cell.angle_gamma   90.00
#
_symmetry.space_group_name_H-M   'P 1'
#
loop_
_entity.id
_entity.type
_entity.pdbx_description
1 polymer ?
#
loop_
_entity_poly.entity_id
_entity_poly.type
_entity_poly.pdbx_seq_one_letter_code
_entity_poly.pdbx_strand_id
1 'polypeptide(L)'
;MPRKRKLLAQLSALQSNSSFPQIDALENLNATPEADLPPKSSKYFVIEKKNTAQLQAEFFNQPCVSLAKSFLGQILVRKLPDGRELWGRIVETEAYLGGEDEASHSKGGKQTQRNAAMFMKPGTLYVYQIYGIYFCMNVSSQGK
;
A
#
# COMPACT_ATOMS: atom_id res chain seq x y z
N MET A 1 -22.25 6.41 -22.97
CA MET A 1 -21.64 7.58 -23.62
C MET A 1 -20.11 7.48 -23.54
N PRO A 2 -19.37 7.39 -24.66
CA PRO A 2 -17.91 7.32 -24.62
C PRO A 2 -17.32 8.72 -24.39
N ARG A 3 -16.60 8.92 -23.28
CA ARG A 3 -15.84 10.16 -23.04
C ARG A 3 -14.61 10.17 -23.97
N LYS A 4 -14.59 11.08 -24.94
CA LYS A 4 -13.42 11.39 -25.78
C LYS A 4 -12.25 11.79 -24.87
N ARG A 5 -11.12 11.07 -24.94
CA ARG A 5 -9.87 11.46 -24.26
C ARG A 5 -9.23 12.60 -25.06
N LYS A 6 -9.08 13.78 -24.44
CA LYS A 6 -8.20 14.83 -24.95
C LYS A 6 -6.75 14.38 -24.73
N LEU A 7 -5.94 14.37 -25.78
CA LEU A 7 -4.49 14.21 -25.68
C LEU A 7 -3.95 15.41 -24.87
N LEU A 8 -3.25 15.15 -23.76
CA LEU A 8 -2.53 16.18 -23.03
C LEU A 8 -1.20 16.48 -23.76
N ALA A 9 -0.90 17.76 -23.95
CA ALA A 9 0.32 18.24 -24.58
C ALA A 9 1.57 17.84 -23.79
N GLN A 10 2.71 17.78 -24.49
CA GLN A 10 4.01 17.33 -23.97
C GLN A 10 4.43 18.12 -22.72
N LEU A 11 4.87 17.38 -21.68
CA LEU A 11 5.22 17.87 -20.33
C LEU A 11 6.47 18.77 -20.26
N SER A 12 7.13 19.12 -21.36
CA SER A 12 8.42 19.82 -21.35
C SER A 12 8.33 21.36 -21.33
N ALA A 13 7.15 21.95 -21.13
CA ALA A 13 6.96 23.42 -21.20
C ALA A 13 6.42 24.07 -19.91
N LEU A 14 6.40 23.35 -18.76
CA LEU A 14 5.96 23.90 -17.47
C LEU A 14 7.12 24.04 -16.46
N GLN A 15 8.33 24.30 -16.94
CA GLN A 15 9.46 24.75 -16.13
C GLN A 15 9.65 26.26 -16.34
N SER A 16 8.92 27.06 -15.56
CA SER A 16 9.35 28.36 -15.04
C SER A 16 8.13 29.02 -14.40
N ASN A 17 8.35 29.56 -13.20
CA ASN A 17 7.38 30.28 -12.37
C ASN A 17 6.51 29.39 -11.46
N SER A 18 7.16 28.86 -10.42
CA SER A 18 6.47 28.69 -9.14
C SER A 18 7.05 29.70 -8.16
N SER A 19 6.32 30.80 -7.97
CA SER A 19 6.55 31.75 -6.88
C SER A 19 6.05 31.09 -5.59
N PHE A 20 6.84 30.17 -5.04
CA PHE A 20 6.63 29.73 -3.67
C PHE A 20 7.05 30.87 -2.73
N PRO A 21 6.20 31.28 -1.76
CA PRO A 21 6.64 32.22 -0.74
C PRO A 21 7.78 31.59 0.08
N GLN A 22 8.80 32.39 0.38
CA GLN A 22 9.88 32.00 1.30
C GLN A 22 9.28 31.67 2.67
N ILE A 23 9.68 30.53 3.23
CA ILE A 23 9.22 30.03 4.52
C ILE A 23 9.97 30.79 5.62
N ASP A 24 9.52 32.01 5.93
CA ASP A 24 9.96 32.80 7.09
C ASP A 24 8.77 33.15 8.00
N ALA A 25 7.84 32.22 8.20
CA ALA A 25 6.66 32.46 9.05
C ALA A 25 6.10 31.20 9.74
N LEU A 26 6.96 30.31 10.23
CA LEU A 26 6.57 29.24 11.18
C LEU A 26 7.68 28.94 12.21
N GLU A 27 8.47 29.95 12.59
CA GLU A 27 9.19 29.90 13.87
C GLU A 27 8.16 30.09 15.00
N ASN A 28 8.20 29.22 16.01
CA ASN A 28 7.30 29.16 17.20
C ASN A 28 6.09 28.21 17.12
N LEU A 29 6.29 27.02 16.57
CA LEU A 29 5.75 25.82 17.23
C LEU A 29 6.95 25.01 17.71
N ASN A 30 7.27 25.09 19.00
CA ASN A 30 8.16 24.16 19.66
C ASN A 30 7.52 22.77 19.67
N ALA A 31 7.44 22.13 18.51
CA ALA A 31 7.30 20.70 18.40
C ALA A 31 8.70 20.14 18.67
N THR A 32 8.92 19.61 19.87
CA THR A 32 10.01 18.65 20.11
C THR A 32 10.03 17.69 18.93
N PRO A 33 11.18 17.48 18.26
CA PRO A 33 11.29 16.48 17.22
C PRO A 33 10.74 15.17 17.78
N GLU A 34 9.72 14.59 17.14
CA GLU A 34 9.16 13.28 17.53
C GLU A 34 10.23 12.16 17.56
N ALA A 35 11.46 12.45 17.11
CA ALA A 35 12.62 11.58 17.13
C ALA A 35 13.00 11.04 18.52
N ASP A 36 12.70 11.77 19.60
CA ASP A 36 13.13 11.40 20.97
C ASP A 36 12.03 10.76 21.83
N LEU A 37 10.81 10.63 21.32
CA LEU A 37 9.74 9.94 22.06
C LEU A 37 9.90 8.42 21.90
N PRO A 38 9.73 7.64 22.99
CA PRO A 38 9.76 6.18 22.89
C PRO A 38 8.67 5.70 21.93
N PRO A 39 8.91 4.59 21.20
CA PRO A 39 7.97 4.10 20.21
C PRO A 39 6.60 3.87 20.85
N LYS A 40 5.58 4.57 20.34
CA LYS A 40 4.20 4.39 20.77
C LYS A 40 3.74 3.00 20.32
N SER A 41 3.47 2.13 21.29
CA SER A 41 2.93 0.79 21.05
C SER A 41 1.43 0.75 21.36
N SER A 42 0.73 -0.20 20.75
CA SER A 42 -0.69 -0.41 21.04
C SER A 42 -0.87 -1.02 22.43
N LYS A 43 -1.77 -0.45 23.25
CA LYS A 43 -2.18 -1.05 24.53
C LYS A 43 -2.91 -2.40 24.39
N TYR A 44 -3.43 -2.70 23.20
CA TYR A 44 -4.19 -3.93 22.92
C TYR A 44 -3.33 -5.06 22.37
N PHE A 45 -2.13 -4.74 21.86
CA PHE A 45 -1.24 -5.72 21.26
C PHE A 45 0.11 -5.63 21.96
N VAL A 46 0.31 -6.50 22.95
CA VAL A 46 1.64 -6.74 23.50
C VAL A 46 2.39 -7.59 22.48
N ILE A 47 3.42 -7.02 21.87
CA ILE A 47 4.27 -7.77 20.95
C ILE A 47 5.10 -8.74 21.79
N GLU A 48 4.67 -10.00 21.85
CA GLU A 48 5.59 -11.06 22.24
C GLU A 48 6.72 -11.08 21.22
N LYS A 49 7.96 -11.04 21.70
CA LYS A 49 9.18 -11.09 20.90
C LYS A 49 9.35 -12.52 20.34
N LYS A 50 8.37 -12.98 19.56
CA LYS A 50 8.41 -14.26 18.83
C LYS A 50 9.14 -14.04 17.51
N ASN A 51 9.72 -15.12 17.03
CA ASN A 51 10.61 -15.18 15.87
C ASN A 51 10.21 -14.21 14.75
N THR A 52 11.01 -13.15 14.56
CA THR A 52 10.77 -12.04 13.61
C THR A 52 11.25 -12.38 12.20
N ALA A 53 11.00 -13.61 11.75
CA ALA A 53 11.37 -14.03 10.41
C ALA A 53 10.36 -13.46 9.40
N GLN A 54 10.86 -12.87 8.32
CA GLN A 54 10.01 -12.45 7.21
C GLN A 54 9.30 -13.68 6.62
N LEU A 55 8.01 -13.51 6.30
CA LEU A 55 7.23 -14.55 5.62
C LEU A 55 7.84 -14.85 4.24
N GLN A 56 8.03 -16.13 3.96
CA GLN A 56 8.66 -16.61 2.73
C GLN A 56 7.66 -16.65 1.56
N ALA A 57 8.16 -16.85 0.34
CA ALA A 57 7.33 -16.82 -0.89
C ALA A 57 6.18 -17.85 -0.85
N GLU A 58 6.42 -19.00 -0.20
CA GLU A 58 5.47 -20.09 -0.04
C GLU A 58 4.24 -19.67 0.78
N PHE A 59 4.40 -18.75 1.73
CA PHE A 59 3.27 -18.20 2.49
C PHE A 59 2.27 -17.50 1.57
N PHE A 60 2.74 -16.77 0.56
CA PHE A 60 1.87 -16.01 -0.33
C PHE A 60 1.23 -16.88 -1.42
N ASN A 61 1.85 -18.02 -1.74
CA ASN A 61 1.41 -18.94 -2.78
C ASN A 61 0.24 -19.83 -2.31
N GLN A 62 -0.87 -19.18 -1.97
CA GLN A 62 -2.10 -19.83 -1.51
C GLN A 62 -3.32 -19.24 -2.25
N PRO A 63 -4.44 -19.98 -2.34
CA PRO A 63 -5.68 -19.45 -2.89
C PRO A 63 -6.14 -18.18 -2.16
N CYS A 64 -6.75 -17.24 -2.90
CA CYS A 64 -7.07 -15.88 -2.44
C CYS A 64 -7.73 -15.83 -1.04
N VAL A 65 -8.79 -16.62 -0.82
CA VAL A 65 -9.51 -16.66 0.47
C VAL A 65 -8.63 -17.20 1.61
N SER A 66 -7.84 -18.23 1.34
CA SER A 66 -6.93 -18.82 2.34
C SER A 66 -5.82 -17.84 2.71
N LEU A 67 -5.28 -17.11 1.73
CA LEU A 67 -4.25 -16.10 1.97
C LEU A 67 -4.80 -14.93 2.80
N ALA A 68 -5.98 -14.41 2.47
CA ALA A 68 -6.62 -13.33 3.22
C ALA A 68 -6.80 -13.72 4.71
N LYS A 69 -7.32 -14.92 4.98
CA LYS A 69 -7.43 -15.43 6.36
C LYS A 69 -6.08 -15.60 7.04
N SER A 70 -5.07 -16.10 6.32
CA SER A 70 -3.72 -16.33 6.86
C SER A 70 -2.99 -15.03 7.24
N PHE A 71 -3.35 -13.91 6.62
CA PHE A 71 -2.83 -12.59 6.99
C PHE A 71 -3.34 -12.10 8.34
N LEU A 72 -4.53 -12.52 8.79
CA LEU A 72 -5.06 -12.07 10.07
C LEU A 72 -4.12 -12.47 11.21
N GLY A 73 -3.70 -11.46 11.97
CA GLY A 73 -2.76 -11.59 13.07
C GLY A 73 -1.28 -11.46 12.68
N GLN A 74 -0.93 -11.50 11.39
CA GLN A 74 0.44 -11.23 10.92
C GLN A 74 0.82 -9.76 11.13
N ILE A 75 2.13 -9.47 11.10
CA ILE A 75 2.66 -8.12 11.26
C ILE A 75 3.17 -7.59 9.92
N LEU A 76 2.61 -6.47 9.47
CA LEU A 76 3.18 -5.66 8.41
C LEU A 76 4.24 -4.73 9.01
N VAL A 77 5.47 -4.83 8.51
CA VAL A 77 6.59 -3.99 8.94
C VAL A 77 7.03 -3.09 7.78
N ARG A 78 7.14 -1.79 8.06
CA ARG A 78 7.67 -0.78 7.13
C ARG A 78 8.94 -0.18 7.71
N LYS A 79 10.08 -0.44 7.06
CA LYS A 79 11.35 0.24 7.32
C LYS A 79 11.34 1.62 6.64
N LEU A 80 11.59 2.67 7.40
CA LEU A 80 11.71 4.04 6.93
C LEU A 80 13.14 4.36 6.49
N PRO A 81 13.37 5.40 5.66
CA PRO A 81 14.72 5.77 5.21
C PRO A 81 15.70 6.11 6.33
N ASP A 82 15.20 6.55 7.49
CA ASP A 82 15.99 6.86 8.68
C ASP A 82 16.28 5.64 9.58
N GLY A 83 15.91 4.44 9.15
CA GLY A 83 16.13 3.19 9.87
C GLY A 83 15.07 2.84 10.90
N ARG A 84 14.10 3.73 11.18
CA ARG A 84 12.96 3.40 12.06
C ARG A 84 12.07 2.36 11.40
N GLU A 85 11.36 1.58 12.22
CA GLU A 85 10.40 0.60 11.76
C GLU A 85 9.00 0.92 12.28
N LEU A 86 8.02 0.89 11.38
CA LEU A 86 6.60 0.94 11.72
C LEU A 86 6.02 -0.47 11.67
N TRP A 87 5.30 -0.85 12.71
CA TRP A 87 4.76 -2.20 12.87
C TRP A 87 3.23 -2.11 12.99
N GLY A 88 2.51 -2.89 12.19
CA GLY A 88 1.06 -2.95 12.21
C GLY A 88 0.58 -4.38 12.18
N ARG A 89 -0.23 -4.79 13.16
CA ARG A 89 -0.90 -6.09 13.13
C ARG A 89 -2.07 -6.01 12.15
N ILE A 90 -2.13 -6.95 11.21
CA ILE A 90 -3.24 -7.07 10.28
C ILE A 90 -4.43 -7.64 11.04
N VAL A 91 -5.51 -6.88 11.12
CA VAL A 91 -6.75 -7.26 11.83
C VAL A 91 -7.95 -7.41 10.90
N GLU A 92 -7.81 -6.95 9.66
CA GLU A 92 -8.85 -6.96 8.64
C GLU A 92 -8.22 -7.18 7.27
N THR A 93 -8.93 -7.93 6.43
CA THR A 93 -8.53 -8.25 5.05
C THR A 93 -9.78 -8.49 4.20
N GLU A 94 -9.71 -8.11 2.93
CA GLU A 94 -10.71 -8.48 1.91
C GLU A 94 -10.06 -9.40 0.86
N ALA A 95 -10.85 -10.30 0.27
CA ALA A 95 -10.41 -11.22 -0.78
C ALA A 95 -11.11 -10.87 -2.10
N TYR A 96 -10.32 -10.60 -3.15
CA TYR A 96 -10.80 -10.33 -4.50
C TYR A 96 -10.42 -11.49 -5.42
N LEU A 97 -11.39 -12.33 -5.80
CA LEU A 97 -11.11 -13.61 -6.48
C LEU A 97 -10.65 -13.43 -7.93
N GLY A 98 -10.88 -12.25 -8.51
CA GLY A 98 -10.76 -12.04 -9.95
C GLY A 98 -11.75 -12.89 -10.73
N GLY A 99 -11.60 -12.93 -12.06
CA GLY A 99 -12.47 -13.76 -12.91
C GLY A 99 -13.96 -13.42 -12.72
N GLU A 100 -14.71 -14.27 -12.04
CA GLU A 100 -16.15 -14.08 -11.80
C GLU A 100 -16.47 -13.01 -10.74
N ASP A 101 -15.49 -12.61 -9.92
CA ASP A 101 -15.70 -11.57 -8.91
C ASP A 101 -15.93 -10.20 -9.55
N GLU A 102 -17.17 -9.74 -9.43
CA GLU A 102 -17.62 -8.49 -10.04
C GLU A 102 -17.03 -7.23 -9.38
N ALA A 103 -16.62 -7.33 -8.12
CA ALA A 103 -16.00 -6.22 -7.39
C ALA A 103 -14.50 -6.09 -7.70
N SER A 104 -13.89 -7.14 -8.24
CA SER A 104 -12.46 -7.15 -8.54
C SER A 104 -12.09 -6.29 -9.75
N HIS A 105 -10.95 -5.60 -9.64
CA HIS A 105 -10.32 -4.96 -10.79
C HIS A 105 -9.93 -5.94 -11.92
N SER A 106 -9.82 -7.24 -11.63
CA SER A 106 -9.56 -8.32 -12.60
C SER A 106 -10.82 -9.10 -13.01
N LYS A 107 -12.03 -8.55 -12.79
CA LYS A 107 -13.30 -9.10 -13.30
C LYS A 107 -13.18 -9.49 -14.78
N GLY A 108 -13.68 -10.66 -15.13
CA GLY A 108 -13.66 -11.24 -16.48
C GLY A 108 -12.25 -11.53 -17.00
N GLY A 109 -11.25 -11.66 -16.13
CA GLY A 109 -9.85 -11.80 -16.54
C GLY A 109 -9.25 -10.50 -17.09
N LYS A 110 -9.87 -9.35 -16.82
CA LYS A 110 -9.42 -8.06 -17.36
C LYS A 110 -8.05 -7.67 -16.84
N GLN A 111 -7.07 -7.66 -17.73
CA GLN A 111 -5.73 -7.17 -17.46
C GLN A 111 -5.50 -5.80 -18.13
N THR A 112 -4.93 -4.88 -17.36
CA THR A 112 -4.55 -3.53 -17.77
C THR A 112 -3.16 -3.24 -17.22
N GLN A 113 -2.49 -2.21 -17.73
CA GLN A 113 -1.20 -1.78 -17.17
C GLN A 113 -1.30 -1.47 -15.67
N ARG A 114 -2.43 -0.93 -15.21
CA ARG A 114 -2.65 -0.56 -13.80
C ARG A 114 -2.70 -1.77 -12.88
N ASN A 115 -3.40 -2.84 -13.24
CA ASN A 115 -3.61 -4.01 -12.39
C ASN A 115 -2.70 -5.19 -12.74
N ALA A 116 -1.64 -4.97 -13.53
CA ALA A 116 -0.72 -6.02 -13.96
C ALA A 116 -0.15 -6.83 -12.77
N ALA A 117 0.10 -6.19 -11.63
CA ALA A 117 0.56 -6.83 -10.41
C ALA A 117 -0.36 -7.93 -9.86
N MET A 118 -1.67 -7.86 -10.12
CA MET A 118 -2.63 -8.91 -9.71
C MET A 118 -2.44 -10.22 -10.49
N PHE A 119 -1.72 -10.19 -11.62
CA PHE A 119 -1.41 -11.34 -12.48
C PHE A 119 0.06 -11.75 -12.38
N MET A 120 0.83 -11.09 -11.52
CA MET A 120 2.21 -11.46 -11.22
C MET A 120 2.26 -12.51 -10.12
N LYS A 121 3.46 -13.05 -9.87
CA LYS A 121 3.70 -14.07 -8.83
C LYS A 121 3.07 -13.69 -7.48
N PRO A 122 2.60 -14.68 -6.70
CA PRO A 122 2.05 -14.43 -5.38
C PRO A 122 3.04 -13.67 -4.48
N GLY A 123 2.52 -12.79 -3.64
CA GLY A 123 3.32 -11.86 -2.82
C GLY A 123 3.67 -10.54 -3.50
N THR A 124 3.37 -10.38 -4.80
CA THR A 124 3.55 -9.10 -5.50
C THR A 124 2.56 -8.06 -5.00
N LEU A 125 3.03 -6.87 -4.64
CA LEU A 125 2.17 -5.78 -4.20
C LEU A 125 1.45 -5.12 -5.37
N TYR A 126 0.14 -4.95 -5.23
CA TYR A 126 -0.67 -4.11 -6.09
C TYR A 126 -1.17 -2.91 -5.29
N VAL A 127 -0.45 -1.79 -5.41
CA VAL A 127 -0.82 -0.50 -4.81
C VAL A 127 -1.38 0.40 -5.89
N TYR A 128 -2.57 0.94 -5.67
CA TYR A 128 -3.20 1.88 -6.61
C TYR A 128 -3.85 3.06 -5.88
N GLN A 129 -4.04 4.15 -6.61
CA GLN A 129 -4.70 5.34 -6.10
C GLN A 129 -6.22 5.24 -6.28
N ILE A 130 -6.97 5.48 -5.21
CA ILE A 130 -8.43 5.58 -5.20
C ILE A 130 -8.84 7.03 -4.95
N TYR A 131 -9.88 7.48 -5.66
CA TYR A 131 -10.41 8.86 -5.61
C TYR A 131 -9.38 9.98 -5.90
N GLY A 132 -8.21 9.63 -6.44
CA GLY A 132 -7.13 10.59 -6.73
C GLY A 132 -6.37 11.12 -5.52
N ILE A 133 -6.65 10.61 -4.31
CA ILE A 133 -6.04 11.13 -3.06
C ILE A 133 -5.63 10.06 -2.04
N TYR A 134 -6.17 8.83 -2.13
CA TYR A 134 -5.84 7.74 -1.21
C TYR A 134 -5.18 6.57 -1.94
N PHE A 135 -4.51 5.68 -1.19
CA PHE A 135 -3.91 4.46 -1.72
C PHE A 135 -4.55 3.23 -1.09
N CYS A 136 -4.77 2.20 -1.90
CA CYS A 136 -5.13 0.86 -1.44
C CYS A 136 -3.97 -0.09 -1.73
N MET A 137 -3.55 -0.86 -0.72
CA MET A 137 -2.49 -1.85 -0.83
C MET A 137 -3.12 -3.25 -0.89
N ASN A 138 -2.78 -4.00 -1.93
CA ASN A 138 -3.21 -5.37 -2.13
C ASN A 138 -1.98 -6.26 -2.32
N VAL A 139 -2.16 -7.56 -2.11
CA VAL A 139 -1.11 -8.57 -2.32
C VAL A 139 -1.64 -9.63 -3.27
N SER A 140 -0.90 -9.92 -4.35
CA SER A 140 -1.24 -11.01 -5.27
C SER A 140 -1.22 -12.35 -4.53
N SER A 141 -2.25 -13.16 -4.73
CA SER A 141 -2.37 -14.53 -4.23
C SER A 141 -2.07 -15.54 -5.34
N GLN A 142 -2.17 -16.83 -5.06
CA GLN A 142 -2.16 -17.86 -6.10
C GLN A 142 -3.26 -17.58 -7.13
N GLY A 143 -2.85 -17.40 -8.39
CA GLY A 143 -3.74 -17.35 -9.55
C GLY A 143 -4.05 -18.75 -10.06
N LYS A 144 -5.11 -18.87 -10.88
CA LYS A 144 -5.27 -20.03 -11.78
C LYS A 144 -4.31 -19.91 -12.95
#